data_AF-A0AAV1CBB0-F1
#
_entry.id   AF-A0AAV1CBB0-F1
#
_cell.length_a   1.000
_cell.length_b   1.000
_cell.length_c   1.000
_cell.angle_alpha   90.00
_cell.angle_beta   90.00
_cell.angle_gamma   90.00
#
_symmetry.space_group_name_H-M   'P 1'
#
loop_
_entity.id
_entity.type
_entity.pdbx_description
1 polymer ?
#
loop_
_entity_poly.entity_id
_entity_poly.type
_entity_poly.pdbx_seq_one_letter_code
_entity_poly.pdbx_strand_id
1 'polypeptide(L)'
;MHAHSFSVTRDVDPPTSWDSLSKQARKLEAQLDEQMHLYRKLVSTKIENSNDSDLESGIDQLLKHLQQVTFQMQAWVSSGGSEIFSHTLTRHLEIFQDVSQEFNRLRSSHRAKKQHASLLEDFREFDRTRLDLEDGGGSYEQELLKEHASVSRSTGQMDNVISQAQETLKTLMFQRSTFGGISTKLSNVGSRLPTVRKLLLRKLLFDF
;
A
#
# COMPACT_ATOMS: atom_id res chain seq x y z
N MET A 1 6.63 69.78 -4.99
CA MET A 1 7.09 68.40 -4.69
C MET A 1 5.88 67.60 -4.23
N HIS A 2 5.18 66.93 -5.15
CA HIS A 2 4.03 66.08 -4.82
C HIS A 2 4.50 64.62 -4.83
N ALA A 3 4.51 63.99 -3.65
CA ALA A 3 4.85 62.59 -3.50
C ALA A 3 3.68 61.72 -4.01
N HIS A 4 3.91 60.96 -5.07
CA HIS A 4 3.03 59.86 -5.47
C HIS A 4 3.32 58.66 -4.56
N SER A 5 2.38 58.35 -3.68
CA SER A 5 2.35 57.09 -2.95
C SER A 5 1.94 55.97 -3.93
N PHE A 6 2.93 55.21 -4.39
CA PHE A 6 2.74 53.99 -5.16
C PHE A 6 2.34 52.87 -4.18
N SER A 7 1.04 52.61 -4.05
CA SER A 7 0.54 51.44 -3.34
C SER A 7 0.79 50.21 -4.19
N VAL A 8 1.87 49.48 -3.89
CA VAL A 8 2.10 48.12 -4.38
C VAL A 8 1.00 47.24 -3.78
N THR A 9 -0.05 46.96 -4.56
CA THR A 9 -0.93 45.83 -4.31
C THR A 9 -0.09 44.58 -4.47
N ARG A 10 0.30 44.00 -3.34
CA ARG A 10 0.89 42.68 -3.25
C ARG A 10 -0.19 41.72 -3.71
N ASP A 11 -0.10 41.24 -4.96
CA ASP A 11 -0.87 40.09 -5.45
C ASP A 11 -0.54 38.92 -4.52
N VAL A 12 -1.39 38.73 -3.51
CA VAL A 12 -1.46 37.49 -2.76
C VAL A 12 -2.15 36.53 -3.71
N ASP A 13 -1.38 35.59 -4.27
CA ASP A 13 -1.94 34.45 -5.00
C ASP A 13 -3.15 33.92 -4.20
N PRO A 14 -4.33 33.78 -4.81
CA PRO A 14 -5.50 33.31 -4.08
C PRO A 14 -5.13 31.97 -3.43
N PRO A 15 -5.44 31.77 -2.13
CA PRO A 15 -5.15 30.51 -1.47
C PRO A 15 -5.73 29.39 -2.33
N THR A 16 -4.90 28.41 -2.70
CA THR A 16 -5.26 27.26 -3.56
C THR A 16 -6.69 26.85 -3.25
N SER A 17 -7.60 27.08 -4.21
CA SER A 17 -9.02 26.91 -3.95
C SER A 17 -9.32 25.43 -3.69
N TRP A 18 -10.25 25.17 -2.77
CA TRP A 18 -10.71 23.82 -2.47
C TRP A 18 -11.12 23.05 -3.74
N ASP A 19 -11.78 23.73 -4.69
CA ASP A 19 -12.18 23.14 -5.96
C ASP A 19 -11.00 22.73 -6.83
N SER A 20 -9.91 23.52 -6.83
CA SER A 20 -8.68 23.19 -7.55
C SER A 20 -8.04 21.92 -6.96
N LEU A 21 -7.92 21.86 -5.63
CA LEU A 21 -7.37 20.69 -4.94
C LEU A 21 -8.22 19.44 -5.16
N SER A 22 -9.54 19.56 -5.06
CA SER A 22 -10.47 18.46 -5.30
C SER A 22 -10.41 17.95 -6.73
N LYS A 23 -10.30 18.85 -7.71
CA LYS A 23 -10.14 18.49 -9.13
C LYS A 23 -8.81 17.78 -9.38
N GLN A 24 -7.74 18.24 -8.73
CA GLN A 24 -6.42 17.62 -8.82
C GLN A 24 -6.42 16.22 -8.20
N ALA A 25 -7.01 16.04 -7.02
CA ALA A 25 -7.14 14.74 -6.36
C ALA A 25 -7.88 13.73 -7.26
N ARG A 26 -9.06 14.09 -7.79
CA ARG A 26 -9.83 13.22 -8.71
C ARG A 26 -9.05 12.84 -9.97
N LYS A 27 -8.28 13.77 -10.52
CA LYS A 27 -7.42 13.48 -11.69
C LYS A 27 -6.33 12.47 -11.34
N LEU A 28 -5.67 12.64 -10.19
CA LEU A 28 -4.64 11.72 -9.73
C LEU A 28 -5.22 10.33 -9.42
N GLU A 29 -6.39 10.26 -8.79
CA GLU A 29 -7.10 9.00 -8.53
C GLU A 29 -7.42 8.25 -9.83
N ALA A 30 -7.93 8.93 -10.85
CA ALA A 30 -8.22 8.32 -12.15
C ALA A 30 -6.95 7.77 -12.83
N GLN A 31 -5.84 8.51 -12.76
CA GLN A 31 -4.56 8.05 -13.29
C GLN A 31 -4.02 6.85 -12.49
N LEU A 32 -4.18 6.87 -11.16
CA LEU A 32 -3.81 5.76 -10.29
C LEU A 32 -4.59 4.49 -10.60
N ASP A 33 -5.90 4.59 -10.83
CA ASP A 33 -6.72 3.43 -11.17
C ASP A 33 -6.29 2.78 -12.49
N GLU A 34 -5.99 3.59 -13.52
CA GLU A 34 -5.47 3.11 -14.80
C GLU A 34 -4.12 2.39 -14.64
N GLN A 35 -3.16 3.02 -13.95
CA GLN A 35 -1.83 2.43 -13.72
C GLN A 35 -1.91 1.17 -12.85
N MET A 36 -2.77 1.17 -11.83
CA MET A 36 -3.02 0.00 -10.99
C MET A 36 -3.67 -1.15 -11.77
N HIS A 37 -4.54 -0.85 -12.74
CA HIS A 37 -5.08 -1.87 -13.63
C HIS A 37 -3.98 -2.51 -14.49
N LEU A 38 -3.09 -1.71 -15.08
CA LEU A 38 -1.93 -2.20 -15.82
C LEU A 38 -1.00 -3.03 -14.92
N TYR A 39 -0.77 -2.60 -13.69
CA TYR A 39 0.09 -3.30 -12.73
C TYR A 39 -0.52 -4.65 -12.32
N ARG A 40 -1.82 -4.71 -12.03
CA ARG A 40 -2.54 -5.98 -11.77
C ARG A 40 -2.39 -6.96 -12.93
N LYS A 41 -2.52 -6.47 -14.17
CA LYS A 41 -2.33 -7.28 -15.37
C LYS A 41 -0.88 -7.78 -15.46
N LEU A 42 0.11 -6.93 -15.23
CA LEU A 42 1.53 -7.30 -15.22
C LEU A 42 1.80 -8.42 -14.20
N VAL A 43 1.37 -8.24 -12.95
CA VAL A 43 1.54 -9.22 -11.86
C VAL A 43 0.84 -10.56 -12.14
N SER A 44 -0.20 -10.56 -12.98
CA SER A 44 -0.92 -11.76 -13.38
C SER A 44 -0.36 -12.47 -14.61
N THR A 45 0.28 -11.75 -15.55
CA THR A 45 0.53 -12.26 -16.91
C THR A 45 2.00 -12.56 -17.22
N LYS A 46 2.99 -12.06 -16.47
CA LYS A 46 4.39 -12.21 -16.90
C LYS A 46 5.40 -12.33 -15.74
N ILE A 47 6.38 -13.22 -15.92
CA ILE A 47 7.59 -13.36 -15.09
C ILE A 47 8.81 -12.64 -15.71
N GLU A 48 8.74 -12.25 -16.99
CA GLU A 48 9.88 -11.65 -17.70
C GLU A 48 9.66 -10.18 -18.14
N ASN A 49 10.69 -9.37 -17.87
CA ASN A 49 11.11 -8.10 -18.50
C ASN A 49 10.77 -6.75 -17.85
N SER A 50 11.87 -6.09 -17.46
CA SER A 50 12.33 -4.68 -17.60
C SER A 50 11.42 -3.49 -17.32
N ASN A 51 10.11 -3.63 -17.48
CA ASN A 51 9.17 -2.49 -17.44
C ASN A 51 8.43 -2.42 -16.09
N ASP A 52 8.69 -3.36 -15.17
CA ASP A 52 8.07 -3.39 -13.83
C ASP A 52 8.50 -2.17 -13.01
N SER A 53 9.76 -1.77 -13.09
CA SER A 53 10.34 -0.68 -12.32
C SER A 53 9.79 0.68 -12.74
N ASP A 54 9.55 0.87 -14.03
CA ASP A 54 9.02 2.12 -14.57
C ASP A 54 7.56 2.28 -14.17
N LEU A 55 6.78 1.20 -14.23
CA LEU A 55 5.40 1.19 -13.79
C LEU A 55 5.28 1.37 -12.26
N GLU A 56 6.10 0.66 -11.48
CA GLU A 56 6.15 0.82 -10.01
C GLU A 56 6.55 2.24 -9.61
N SER A 57 7.56 2.81 -10.25
CA SER A 57 8.01 4.19 -9.96
C SER A 57 6.97 5.23 -10.36
N GLY A 58 6.24 5.02 -11.46
CA GLY A 58 5.13 5.87 -11.86
C GLY A 58 3.98 5.86 -10.85
N ILE A 59 3.60 4.68 -10.36
CA ILE A 59 2.58 4.54 -9.30
C ILE A 59 3.05 5.19 -8.00
N ASP A 60 4.32 4.97 -7.59
CA ASP A 60 4.91 5.61 -6.41
C ASP A 60 4.89 7.15 -6.51
N GLN A 61 5.16 7.71 -7.69
CA GLN A 61 5.09 9.16 -7.92
C GLN A 61 3.66 9.70 -7.83
N LEU A 62 2.69 9.00 -8.42
CA LEU A 62 1.28 9.38 -8.32
C LEU A 62 0.76 9.32 -6.89
N LEU A 63 1.12 8.28 -6.13
CA LEU A 63 0.76 8.15 -4.71
C LEU A 63 1.35 9.30 -3.87
N LYS A 64 2.63 9.64 -4.07
CA LYS A 64 3.27 10.78 -3.39
C LYS A 64 2.57 12.10 -3.70
N HIS A 65 2.18 12.31 -4.95
CA HIS A 65 1.49 13.52 -5.36
C HIS A 65 0.07 13.58 -4.78
N LEU A 66 -0.67 12.47 -4.79
CA LEU A 66 -1.99 12.41 -4.16
C LEU A 66 -1.90 12.67 -2.65
N GLN A 67 -0.91 12.09 -1.97
CA GLN A 67 -0.65 12.37 -0.55
C GLN A 67 -0.39 13.86 -0.28
N GLN A 68 0.41 14.51 -1.15
CA GLN A 68 0.68 15.95 -1.04
C GLN A 68 -0.59 16.78 -1.20
N VAL A 69 -1.43 16.48 -2.19
CA VAL A 69 -2.70 17.18 -2.43
C VAL A 69 -3.64 16.98 -1.25
N THR A 70 -3.76 15.75 -0.73
CA THR A 70 -4.62 15.46 0.43
C THR A 70 -4.11 16.17 1.69
N PHE A 71 -2.80 16.33 1.86
CA PHE A 71 -2.23 17.16 2.94
C PHE A 71 -2.59 18.65 2.79
N GLN A 72 -2.55 19.18 1.57
CA GLN A 72 -2.99 20.57 1.30
C GLN A 72 -4.48 20.75 1.56
N MET A 73 -5.31 19.78 1.18
CA MET A 73 -6.75 19.76 1.48
C MET A 73 -7.01 19.72 2.99
N GLN A 74 -6.25 18.92 3.74
CA GLN A 74 -6.30 18.87 5.20
C GLN A 74 -5.94 20.21 5.83
N ALA A 75 -4.85 20.84 5.40
CA ALA A 75 -4.42 22.15 5.88
C ALA A 75 -5.48 23.23 5.59
N TRP A 76 -6.11 23.18 4.41
CA TRP A 76 -7.18 24.10 4.02
C TRP A 76 -8.41 23.96 4.92
N VAL A 77 -8.88 22.72 5.15
CA VAL A 77 -10.01 22.45 6.07
C VAL A 77 -9.67 22.93 7.49
N SER A 78 -8.46 22.64 7.97
CA SER A 78 -8.00 23.07 9.31
C SER A 78 -7.82 24.58 9.46
N SER A 79 -7.66 25.33 8.36
CA SER A 79 -7.51 26.79 8.37
C SER A 79 -8.82 27.58 8.49
N GLY A 80 -9.95 26.90 8.69
CA GLY A 80 -11.28 27.52 8.78
C GLY A 80 -12.21 27.16 7.62
N GLY A 81 -11.89 26.09 6.88
CA GLY A 81 -12.78 25.54 5.86
C GLY A 81 -14.08 25.00 6.47
N SER A 82 -15.18 25.09 5.72
CA SER A 82 -16.48 24.58 6.16
C SER A 82 -16.44 23.07 6.43
N GLU A 83 -17.11 22.61 7.49
CA GLU A 83 -17.26 21.20 7.86
C GLU A 83 -17.85 20.33 6.73
N ILE A 84 -18.56 20.97 5.78
CA ILE A 84 -19.10 20.36 4.57
C ILE A 84 -18.01 19.69 3.71
N PHE A 85 -16.78 20.21 3.75
CA PHE A 85 -15.65 19.68 2.97
C PHE A 85 -14.92 18.53 3.67
N SER A 86 -15.12 18.36 4.99
CA SER A 86 -14.48 17.31 5.79
C SER A 86 -14.81 15.92 5.26
N HIS A 87 -16.05 15.65 4.87
CA HIS A 87 -16.45 14.36 4.31
C HIS A 87 -15.76 14.06 2.97
N THR A 88 -15.59 15.08 2.12
CA THR A 88 -14.91 14.91 0.83
C THR A 88 -13.42 14.65 1.06
N LEU A 89 -12.78 15.34 2.00
CA LEU A 89 -11.41 15.06 2.43
C LEU A 89 -11.26 13.63 2.98
N THR A 90 -12.16 13.19 3.85
CA THR A 90 -12.16 11.83 4.39
C THR A 90 -12.19 10.80 3.27
N ARG A 91 -13.03 10.99 2.25
CA ARG A 91 -13.09 10.10 1.09
C ARG A 91 -11.77 10.05 0.32
N HIS A 92 -11.12 11.19 0.07
CA HIS A 92 -9.82 11.23 -0.61
C HIS A 92 -8.73 10.52 0.20
N LEU A 93 -8.75 10.62 1.54
CA LEU A 93 -7.84 9.90 2.43
C LEU A 93 -8.07 8.38 2.38
N GLU A 94 -9.33 7.94 2.40
CA GLU A 94 -9.69 6.52 2.28
C GLU A 94 -9.21 5.93 0.95
N ILE A 95 -9.50 6.59 -0.17
CA ILE A 95 -9.05 6.16 -1.50
C ILE A 95 -7.52 6.08 -1.56
N PHE A 96 -6.82 7.09 -1.06
CA PHE A 96 -5.36 7.08 -1.00
C PHE A 96 -4.83 5.89 -0.19
N GLN A 97 -5.41 5.62 0.99
CA GLN A 97 -5.01 4.52 1.85
C GLN A 97 -5.26 3.16 1.18
N ASP A 98 -6.45 2.95 0.61
CA ASP A 98 -6.84 1.70 -0.03
C ASP A 98 -5.91 1.36 -1.21
N VAL A 99 -5.67 2.34 -2.09
CA VAL A 99 -4.80 2.12 -3.26
C VAL A 99 -3.33 1.91 -2.84
N SER A 100 -2.85 2.64 -1.84
CA SER A 100 -1.49 2.45 -1.30
C SER A 100 -1.32 1.05 -0.70
N GLN A 101 -2.30 0.57 0.06
CA GLN A 101 -2.27 -0.80 0.62
C GLN A 101 -2.34 -1.86 -0.48
N GLU A 102 -3.21 -1.68 -1.47
CA GLU A 102 -3.33 -2.60 -2.60
C GLU A 102 -2.01 -2.69 -3.38
N PHE A 103 -1.40 -1.55 -3.70
CA PHE A 103 -0.13 -1.50 -4.44
C PHE A 103 0.99 -2.23 -3.69
N ASN A 104 1.15 -1.97 -2.39
CA ASN A 104 2.17 -2.65 -1.57
C ASN A 104 1.95 -4.16 -1.49
N ARG A 105 0.69 -4.60 -1.43
CA ARG A 105 0.31 -6.02 -1.44
C ARG A 105 0.66 -6.67 -2.78
N LEU A 106 0.31 -6.04 -3.89
CA LEU A 106 0.63 -6.53 -5.24
C LEU A 106 2.14 -6.58 -5.47
N ARG A 107 2.88 -5.55 -5.05
CA ARG A 107 4.33 -5.48 -5.16
C ARG A 107 5.04 -6.59 -4.39
N SER A 108 4.62 -6.83 -3.15
CA SER A 108 5.14 -7.93 -2.34
C SER A 108 4.84 -9.29 -2.99
N SER A 109 3.61 -9.49 -3.49
CA SER A 109 3.23 -10.74 -4.18
C SER A 109 4.03 -10.95 -5.47
N HIS A 110 4.22 -9.90 -6.26
CA HIS A 110 4.99 -9.93 -7.49
C HIS A 110 6.46 -10.29 -7.22
N ARG A 111 7.07 -9.65 -6.22
CA ARG A 111 8.45 -9.95 -5.80
C ARG A 111 8.62 -11.40 -5.37
N ALA A 112 7.70 -11.93 -4.57
CA ALA A 112 7.74 -13.32 -4.13
C ALA A 112 7.64 -14.30 -5.32
N LYS A 113 6.76 -14.03 -6.29
CA LYS A 113 6.65 -14.84 -7.52
C LYS A 113 7.92 -14.80 -8.36
N LYS A 114 8.54 -13.62 -8.51
CA LYS A 114 9.79 -13.44 -9.26
C LYS A 114 10.95 -14.19 -8.61
N GLN A 115 11.07 -14.09 -7.28
CA GLN A 115 12.07 -14.86 -6.52
C GLN A 115 11.86 -16.36 -6.67
N HIS A 116 10.63 -16.85 -6.56
CA HIS A 116 10.31 -18.27 -6.76
C HIS A 116 10.66 -18.74 -8.18
N ALA A 117 10.37 -17.92 -9.20
CA ALA A 117 10.72 -18.25 -10.58
C ALA A 117 12.23 -18.30 -10.82
N SER A 118 12.99 -17.33 -10.29
CA SER A 118 14.46 -17.31 -10.36
C SER A 118 15.07 -18.55 -9.71
N LEU A 119 14.55 -18.99 -8.55
CA LEU A 119 15.03 -20.20 -7.88
C LEU A 119 14.74 -21.47 -8.70
N LEU A 120 13.60 -21.54 -9.40
CA LEU A 120 13.28 -22.65 -10.30
C LEU A 120 14.16 -22.65 -11.55
N GLU A 121 14.50 -21.47 -12.08
CA GLU A 121 15.42 -21.33 -13.20
C GLU A 121 16.83 -21.81 -12.82
N ASP A 122 17.36 -21.36 -11.67
CA ASP A 122 18.63 -21.84 -11.12
C ASP A 122 18.64 -23.37 -10.95
N PHE A 123 17.51 -23.94 -10.49
CA PHE A 123 17.38 -25.39 -10.35
C PHE A 123 17.42 -26.11 -11.71
N ARG A 124 16.73 -25.59 -12.73
CA ARG A 124 16.73 -26.16 -14.08
C ARG A 124 18.09 -26.05 -14.76
N GLU A 125 18.82 -24.95 -14.54
CA GLU A 125 20.17 -24.77 -15.05
C GLU A 125 21.15 -25.72 -14.35
N PHE A 126 21.04 -25.88 -13.03
CA PHE A 126 21.82 -26.86 -12.29
C PHE A 126 21.58 -28.29 -12.78
N ASP A 127 20.33 -28.69 -12.99
CA ASP A 127 20.02 -30.05 -13.45
C ASP A 127 20.47 -30.28 -14.91
N ARG A 128 20.42 -29.25 -15.77
CA ARG A 128 20.98 -29.28 -17.13
C ARG A 128 22.49 -29.45 -17.14
N THR A 129 23.21 -28.63 -16.38
CA THR A 129 24.67 -28.74 -16.28
C THR A 129 25.07 -30.11 -15.74
N ARG A 130 24.31 -30.67 -14.78
CA ARG A 130 24.51 -32.02 -14.26
C ARG A 130 24.29 -33.11 -15.32
N LEU A 131 23.25 -33.02 -16.15
CA LEU A 131 23.01 -33.97 -17.24
C LEU A 131 24.14 -33.92 -18.29
N ASP A 132 24.67 -32.73 -18.61
CA ASP A 132 25.84 -32.58 -19.49
C ASP A 132 27.12 -33.19 -18.86
N LEU A 133 27.19 -33.27 -17.54
CA LEU A 133 28.28 -33.93 -16.78
C LEU A 133 28.08 -35.45 -16.61
N GLU A 134 26.88 -35.98 -16.87
CA GLU A 134 26.48 -37.38 -16.60
C GLU A 134 26.60 -38.30 -17.84
N ASP A 135 27.04 -37.78 -19.01
CA ASP A 135 27.41 -38.58 -20.20
C ASP A 135 28.66 -39.48 -19.97
N GLY A 136 29.25 -39.43 -18.77
CA GLY A 136 30.24 -40.39 -18.28
C GLY A 136 29.70 -41.20 -17.10
N GLY A 137 29.28 -42.44 -17.34
CA GLY A 137 28.56 -43.33 -16.42
C GLY A 137 28.97 -43.29 -14.93
N GLY A 138 28.02 -42.96 -14.06
CA GLY A 138 28.20 -42.83 -12.60
C GLY A 138 27.83 -44.09 -11.81
N SER A 139 28.64 -44.42 -10.81
CA SER A 139 28.49 -45.56 -9.88
C SER A 139 27.41 -45.30 -8.80
N TYR A 140 26.79 -46.37 -8.29
CA TYR A 140 25.71 -46.38 -7.27
C TYR A 140 26.00 -45.52 -6.03
N GLU A 141 27.28 -45.41 -5.64
CA GLU A 141 27.73 -44.60 -4.51
C GLU A 141 27.54 -43.08 -4.74
N GLN A 142 27.64 -42.65 -5.99
CA GLN A 142 27.40 -41.26 -6.40
C GLN A 142 25.91 -40.90 -6.37
N GLU A 143 25.04 -41.88 -6.62
CA GLU A 143 23.59 -41.72 -6.51
C GLU A 143 23.14 -41.62 -5.05
N LEU A 144 23.75 -42.36 -4.14
CA LEU A 144 23.50 -42.24 -2.69
C LEU A 144 23.98 -40.90 -2.12
N LEU A 145 25.17 -40.43 -2.52
CA LEU A 145 25.66 -39.10 -2.11
C LEU A 145 24.74 -37.98 -2.62
N LYS A 146 24.19 -38.16 -3.83
CA LYS A 146 23.20 -37.25 -4.42
C LYS A 146 21.87 -37.27 -3.67
N GLU A 147 21.39 -38.44 -3.26
CA GLU A 147 20.17 -38.56 -2.44
C GLU A 147 20.37 -37.86 -1.09
N HIS A 148 21.51 -38.08 -0.43
CA HIS A 148 21.81 -37.45 0.86
C HIS A 148 21.88 -35.92 0.73
N ALA A 149 22.52 -35.40 -0.33
CA ALA A 149 22.55 -33.97 -0.61
C ALA A 149 21.14 -33.40 -0.87
N SER A 150 20.30 -34.13 -1.60
CA SER A 150 18.90 -33.78 -1.86
C SER A 150 18.07 -33.72 -0.56
N VAL A 151 18.17 -34.74 0.29
CA VAL A 151 17.49 -34.81 1.59
C VAL A 151 17.92 -33.67 2.50
N SER A 152 19.22 -33.43 2.63
CA SER A 152 19.75 -32.36 3.48
C SER A 152 19.26 -30.97 3.02
N ARG A 153 19.16 -30.76 1.70
CA ARG A 153 18.64 -29.52 1.12
C ARG A 153 17.12 -29.38 1.30
N SER A 154 16.37 -30.48 1.16
CA SER A 154 14.92 -30.52 1.42
C SER A 154 14.61 -30.17 2.88
N THR A 155 15.40 -30.67 3.82
CA THR A 155 15.27 -30.33 5.25
C THR A 155 15.44 -28.82 5.48
N GLY A 156 16.46 -28.20 4.89
CA GLY A 156 16.65 -26.75 5.01
C GLY A 156 15.52 -25.92 4.37
N GLN A 157 14.88 -26.42 3.31
CA GLN A 157 13.70 -25.76 2.72
C GLN A 157 12.48 -25.85 3.63
N MET A 158 12.27 -26.99 4.31
CA MET A 158 11.20 -27.12 5.29
C MET A 158 11.36 -26.14 6.46
N ASP A 159 12.60 -25.88 6.91
CA ASP A 159 12.88 -24.89 7.95
C ASP A 159 12.49 -23.46 7.53
N ASN A 160 12.70 -23.11 6.25
CA ASN A 160 12.27 -21.83 5.70
C ASN A 160 10.74 -21.71 5.64
N VAL A 161 10.04 -22.77 5.21
CA VAL A 161 8.57 -22.80 5.19
C VAL A 161 8.00 -22.69 6.61
N ILE A 162 8.60 -23.37 7.58
CA ILE A 162 8.22 -23.26 9.01
C ILE A 162 8.43 -21.81 9.50
N SER A 163 9.57 -21.20 9.17
CA SER A 163 9.87 -19.81 9.57
C SER A 163 8.86 -18.81 8.98
N GLN A 164 8.50 -18.96 7.71
CA GLN A 164 7.52 -18.11 7.05
C GLN A 164 6.09 -18.32 7.62
N ALA A 165 5.74 -19.57 7.94
CA ALA A 165 4.47 -19.88 8.61
C ALA A 165 4.39 -19.24 10.00
N GLN A 166 5.50 -19.23 10.75
CA GLN A 166 5.58 -18.55 12.05
C GLN A 166 5.45 -17.03 11.92
N GLU A 167 6.06 -16.41 10.90
CA GLU A 167 5.92 -14.98 10.63
C GLU A 167 4.47 -14.61 10.27
N THR A 168 3.83 -15.45 9.45
CA THR A 168 2.41 -15.30 9.08
C THR A 168 1.51 -15.41 10.30
N LEU A 169 1.77 -16.38 11.19
CA LEU A 169 1.03 -16.53 12.45
C LEU A 169 1.19 -15.29 13.35
N LYS A 170 2.41 -14.76 13.49
CA LYS A 170 2.66 -13.53 14.26
C LYS A 170 1.88 -12.35 13.70
N THR A 171 1.84 -12.22 12.37
CA THR A 171 1.07 -11.17 11.68
C THR A 171 -0.43 -11.31 11.95
N LEU A 172 -0.99 -12.51 11.85
CA LEU A 172 -2.41 -12.77 12.16
C LEU A 172 -2.75 -12.50 13.63
N MET A 173 -1.86 -12.86 14.56
CA MET A 173 -2.03 -12.55 15.98
C MET A 173 -2.01 -11.03 16.24
N PHE A 174 -1.11 -10.30 15.59
CA PHE A 174 -1.07 -8.84 15.67
C PHE A 174 -2.37 -8.23 15.14
N GLN A 175 -2.83 -8.66 13.96
CA GLN A 175 -4.11 -8.21 13.38
C GLN A 175 -5.28 -8.48 14.33
N ARG A 176 -5.37 -9.68 14.93
CA ARG A 176 -6.41 -10.02 15.91
C ARG A 176 -6.38 -9.10 17.14
N SER A 177 -5.19 -8.77 17.65
CA SER A 177 -5.03 -7.83 18.76
C SER A 177 -5.51 -6.43 18.38
N THR A 178 -5.16 -5.95 17.18
CA THR A 178 -5.64 -4.66 16.66
C THR A 178 -7.16 -4.63 16.53
N PHE A 179 -7.79 -5.68 15.99
CA PHE A 179 -9.26 -5.78 15.92
C PHE A 179 -9.94 -5.83 17.30
N GLY A 180 -9.34 -6.52 18.28
CA GLY A 180 -9.82 -6.49 19.67
C GLY A 180 -9.78 -5.08 20.28
N GLY A 181 -8.72 -4.33 19.99
CA GLY A 181 -8.58 -2.93 20.39
C GLY A 181 -9.60 -2.01 19.72
N ILE A 182 -9.89 -2.23 18.43
CA ILE A 182 -10.92 -1.48 17.68
C ILE A 182 -12.31 -1.75 18.24
N SER A 183 -12.67 -2.99 18.54
CA SER A 183 -13.96 -3.34 19.16
C SER A 183 -14.15 -2.65 20.52
N THR A 184 -13.08 -2.62 21.34
CA THR A 184 -13.09 -1.92 22.63
C THR A 184 -13.24 -0.40 22.46
N LYS A 185 -12.52 0.20 21.50
CA LYS A 185 -12.65 1.63 21.17
C LYS A 185 -14.04 1.97 20.64
N LEU A 186 -14.61 1.13 19.77
CA LEU A 186 -15.97 1.30 19.22
C LEU A 186 -17.03 1.19 20.32
N SER A 187 -16.90 0.23 21.23
CA SER A 187 -17.76 0.10 22.42
C SER A 187 -17.70 1.35 23.30
N ASN A 188 -16.51 1.90 23.53
CA ASN A 188 -16.30 3.13 24.29
C ASN A 188 -16.86 4.39 23.60
N VAL A 189 -16.86 4.46 22.27
CA VAL A 189 -17.53 5.53 21.51
C VAL A 189 -19.05 5.34 21.57
N GLY A 190 -19.51 4.10 21.43
CA GLY A 190 -20.92 3.71 21.55
C GLY A 190 -21.54 4.06 22.90
N SER A 191 -20.78 3.92 24.00
CA SER A 191 -21.24 4.30 25.34
C SER A 191 -21.29 5.81 25.58
N ARG A 192 -20.63 6.62 24.73
CA ARG A 192 -20.67 8.10 24.78
C ARG A 192 -21.79 8.70 23.94
N LEU A 193 -22.29 8.00 22.92
CA LEU A 193 -23.42 8.44 22.07
C LEU A 193 -24.72 8.74 22.85
N PRO A 194 -25.15 7.95 23.85
CA PRO A 194 -26.32 8.28 24.68
C PRO A 194 -26.15 9.56 25.48
N THR A 195 -24.93 9.84 25.95
CA THR A 195 -24.60 11.06 26.71
C THR A 195 -24.68 12.30 25.83
N VAL A 196 -24.22 12.21 24.58
CA VAL A 196 -24.39 13.29 23.58
C VAL A 196 -25.87 13.50 23.24
N ARG A 197 -26.67 12.44 23.10
CA ARG A 197 -28.13 12.57 22.90
C ARG A 197 -28.84 13.22 24.09
N LYS A 198 -28.44 12.90 25.33
CA LYS A 198 -29.00 13.56 26.54
C LYS A 198 -28.67 15.05 26.59
N LEU A 199 -27.48 15.46 26.16
CA LEU A 199 -27.10 16.88 26.08
C LEU A 199 -27.85 17.62 24.98
N LEU A 200 -28.04 17.00 23.81
CA LEU A 200 -28.85 17.57 22.72
C LEU A 200 -30.33 17.71 23.10
N LEU A 201 -30.92 16.68 23.70
CA LEU A 201 -32.31 16.72 24.17
C LEU A 201 -32.50 17.76 25.28
N ARG A 202 -31.55 17.88 26.22
CA ARG A 202 -31.62 18.88 27.29
C ARG A 202 -31.47 20.32 26.76
N LYS A 203 -30.72 20.54 25.68
CA LYS A 203 -30.57 21.86 25.06
C LYS A 203 -31.85 22.26 24.31
N LEU A 204 -32.46 21.34 23.58
CA LEU A 204 -33.75 21.55 22.89
C LEU A 204 -34.92 21.79 23.85
N LEU A 205 -34.84 21.30 25.10
CA LEU A 205 -35.88 21.50 26.13
C LEU A 205 -35.73 22.82 26.91
N PHE A 206 -34.65 23.58 26.70
CA PHE A 206 -34.40 24.88 27.33
C PHE A 206 -34.63 26.07 26.39
N ASP A 207 -34.82 25.79 25.09
CA ASP A 207 -35.11 26.78 24.05
C ASP A 207 -36.62 26.95 23.78
N PHE A 208 -37.48 26.61 24.76
CA PHE A 208 -38.94 26.85 24.75
C PHE A 208 -39.39 27.40 26.10
#